data_AF-A0A357M1T8-F1
#
_entry.id   AF-A0A357M1T8-F1
#
_cell.length_a   1.000
_cell.length_b   1.000
_cell.length_c   1.000
_cell.angle_alpha   90.00
_cell.angle_beta   90.00
_cell.angle_gamma   90.00
#
_symmetry.space_group_name_H-M   'P 1'
#
loop_
_entity.id
_entity.type
_entity.pdbx_description
1 polymer ?
#
loop_
_entity_poly.entity_id
_entity_poly.type
_entity_poly.pdbx_seq_one_letter_code
_entity_poly.pdbx_strand_id
1 'polypeptide(L)' 'NPDRIVIGGGVSKAGELLFPALREKTEELVMKPYKGTYTIESAGLKDDVGLIGAAALFHTV' A
#
# COMPACT_ATOMS: atom_id res chain seq x y z
N ASN A 1 -14.20 -1.78 1.38
CA ASN A 1 -13.79 -0.39 1.06
C ASN A 1 -12.73 0.01 2.08
N PRO A 2 -11.43 -0.19 1.81
CA PRO A 2 -10.37 0.21 2.72
C PRO A 2 -10.08 1.71 2.61
N ASP A 3 -9.68 2.34 3.71
CA ASP A 3 -9.23 3.75 3.69
C ASP A 3 -7.81 3.90 3.10
N ARG A 4 -7.00 2.83 3.15
CA ARG A 4 -5.62 2.82 2.67
C ARG A 4 -5.24 1.47 2.05
N ILE A 5 -4.49 1.54 0.96
CA ILE A 5 -3.92 0.42 0.22
C ILE A 5 -2.40 0.60 0.23
N VAL A 6 -1.69 -0.33 0.87
CA VAL A 6 -0.22 -0.27 1.00
C VAL A 6 0.42 -1.25 0.02
N ILE A 7 1.32 -0.74 -0.82
CA ILE A 7 2.05 -1.53 -1.83
C ILE A 7 3.47 -1.76 -1.34
N GLY A 8 3.83 -3.02 -1.11
CA GLY A 8 5.17 -3.45 -0.69
C GLY A 8 5.91 -4.25 -1.76
N GLY A 9 7.03 -4.87 -1.35
CA GLY A 9 7.86 -5.72 -2.21
C GLY A 9 8.85 -4.95 -3.09
N GLY A 10 9.76 -5.67 -3.76
CA GLY A 10 10.87 -5.06 -4.51
C GLY A 10 10.43 -4.13 -5.64
N VAL A 11 9.32 -4.44 -6.32
CA VAL A 11 8.79 -3.65 -7.44
C VAL A 11 8.27 -2.28 -6.97
N SER A 12 7.75 -2.18 -5.74
CA SER A 12 7.28 -0.90 -5.17
C SER A 12 8.39 0.15 -5.03
N LYS A 13 9.68 -0.28 -5.06
CA LYS A 13 10.85 0.61 -5.03
C LYS A 13 10.99 1.46 -6.31
N ALA A 14 10.23 1.16 -7.38
CA ALA A 14 10.22 1.94 -8.62
C ALA A 14 9.57 3.34 -8.48
N GLY A 15 8.89 3.62 -7.36
CA GLY A 15 8.44 4.97 -7.00
C GLY A 15 7.60 5.64 -8.11
N GLU A 16 8.08 6.80 -8.60
CA GLU A 16 7.40 7.61 -9.62
C GLU A 16 7.18 6.90 -10.96
N LEU A 17 7.89 5.81 -11.25
CA LEU A 17 7.61 5.01 -12.45
C LEU A 17 6.39 4.10 -12.29
N LEU A 18 6.01 3.75 -11.06
CA LEU A 18 4.95 2.80 -10.76
C LEU A 18 3.68 3.48 -10.26
N PHE A 19 3.81 4.35 -9.25
CA PHE A 19 2.65 4.86 -8.50
C PHE A 19 1.69 5.73 -9.33
N PRO A 20 2.14 6.60 -10.24
CA PRO A 20 1.23 7.37 -11.10
C PRO A 20 0.36 6.46 -11.98
N ALA A 21 0.98 5.52 -12.71
CA ALA A 21 0.27 4.59 -13.58
C ALA A 21 -0.67 3.65 -12.78
N LEU A 22 -0.23 3.22 -11.59
CA LEU A 22 -1.06 2.42 -10.69
C LEU A 22 -2.31 3.18 -10.24
N ARG A 23 -2.17 4.46 -9.84
CA ARG A 23 -3.30 5.29 -9.41
C ARG A 23 -4.28 5.52 -10.55
N GLU A 24 -3.78 5.87 -11.74
CA GLU A 24 -4.59 6.08 -12.94
C GLU A 24 -5.41 4.82 -13.28
N LYS A 25 -4.76 3.66 -13.37
CA LYS A 25 -5.46 2.41 -13.68
C LYS A 25 -6.42 1.98 -12.59
N THR A 26 -6.10 2.22 -11.32
CA THR A 26 -7.04 1.92 -10.23
C THR A 26 -8.29 2.80 -10.34
N GLU A 27 -8.14 4.08 -10.65
CA GLU A 27 -9.25 5.03 -10.82
C GLU A 27 -10.17 4.64 -12.00
N GLU A 28 -9.62 4.08 -13.07
CA GLU A 28 -10.40 3.55 -14.20
C GLU A 28 -11.23 2.31 -13.84
N LEU A 29 -10.67 1.42 -13.01
CA LEU A 29 -11.23 0.09 -12.73
C LEU A 29 -12.13 0.06 -11.50
N VAL A 30 -11.96 0.99 -10.56
CA VAL A 30 -12.71 1.02 -9.32
C VAL A 30 -14.18 1.42 -9.56
N MET A 31 -15.10 0.77 -8.85
CA MET A 31 -16.52 1.12 -8.90
C MET A 31 -16.73 2.57 -8.45
N LYS A 32 -17.63 3.29 -9.13
CA LYS A 32 -17.92 4.71 -8.87
C LYS A 32 -18.09 5.09 -7.39
N PRO A 33 -18.80 4.32 -6.55
CA PRO A 33 -18.99 4.68 -5.14
C PRO A 33 -17.71 4.68 -4.28
N TYR A 34 -16.63 4.03 -4.74
CA TYR A 34 -15.39 3.91 -3.98
C TYR A 34 -14.28 4.83 -4.51
N LYS A 35 -14.55 5.62 -5.56
CA LYS A 35 -13.60 6.61 -6.08
C LYS A 35 -13.30 7.65 -4.99
N GLY A 36 -12.02 7.90 -4.75
CA GLY A 36 -11.58 8.89 -3.76
C GLY A 36 -11.80 8.50 -2.28
N THR A 37 -12.27 7.28 -1.99
CA THR A 37 -12.47 6.82 -0.59
C THR A 37 -11.26 6.07 -0.04
N TYR A 38 -10.13 6.05 -0.77
CA TYR A 38 -8.92 5.33 -0.39
C TYR A 38 -7.67 6.11 -0.80
N THR A 39 -6.55 5.83 -0.13
CA THR A 39 -5.21 6.23 -0.61
C THR A 39 -4.38 5.02 -0.99
N ILE A 40 -3.51 5.16 -1.98
CA ILE A 40 -2.48 4.17 -2.35
C ILE A 40 -1.13 4.67 -1.87
N GLU A 41 -0.38 3.86 -1.15
CA GLU A 41 0.86 4.28 -0.46
C GLU A 41 1.96 3.24 -0.63
N SER A 42 3.21 3.68 -0.59
CA SER A 42 4.36 2.78 -0.53
C SER A 42 4.59 2.27 0.89
N ALA A 43 4.97 1.00 1.04
CA ALA A 43 5.26 0.41 2.33
C ALA A 43 6.49 1.07 2.99
N GLY A 44 6.29 1.72 4.14
CA GLY A 44 7.36 2.44 4.85
C GLY A 44 8.40 1.53 5.51
N LEU A 45 8.00 0.34 5.94
CA LEU A 45 8.87 -0.59 6.70
C LEU A 45 9.83 -1.40 5.82
N LYS A 46 9.66 -1.38 4.49
CA LYS A 46 10.53 -2.05 3.52
C LYS A 46 10.86 -3.50 3.94
N ASP A 47 12.15 -3.81 4.08
CA ASP A 47 12.66 -5.15 4.33
C ASP A 47 12.49 -5.55 5.83
N ASP A 48 12.19 -4.60 6.71
CA ASP A 48 11.99 -4.82 8.15
C ASP A 48 10.57 -5.26 8.52
N VAL A 49 9.64 -5.30 7.55
CA VAL A 49 8.21 -5.58 7.79
C VAL A 49 7.97 -6.92 8.50
N GLY A 50 8.76 -7.95 8.19
CA GLY A 50 8.62 -9.27 8.81
C GLY A 50 9.10 -9.28 10.26
N LEU A 51 10.24 -8.64 10.54
CA LEU A 51 10.80 -8.54 11.88
C LEU A 51 9.91 -7.70 12.79
N ILE A 52 9.49 -6.52 12.33
CA ILE A 52 8.61 -5.62 13.09
C ILE A 52 7.25 -6.27 13.30
N GLY A 53 6.69 -6.92 12.28
CA GLY A 53 5.43 -7.65 12.39
C GLY A 53 5.49 -8.77 13.42
N ALA A 54 6.58 -9.57 13.42
CA ALA A 54 6.79 -10.61 14.42
C ALA A 54 6.91 -10.01 15.83
N ALA A 55 7.72 -8.96 16.01
CA ALA A 55 7.84 -8.28 17.31
C ALA A 55 6.51 -7.71 17.79
N ALA A 56 5.72 -7.09 16.92
CA ALA A 56 4.40 -6.55 17.25
C ALA A 56 3.41 -7.62 17.70
N LEU A 57 3.46 -8.82 17.12
CA LEU A 57 2.60 -9.94 17.52
C LEU A 57 2.88 -10.42 18.95
N PHE A 58 4.14 -10.36 19.39
CA PHE A 58 4.54 -10.75 20.74
C PHE A 58 4.59 -9.56 21.74
N HIS A 59 4.54 -8.32 21.24
CA HIS A 59 4.46 -7.10 22.05
C HIS A 59 3.04 -6.80 22.55
N THR A 60 2.13 -7.76 22.50
CA THR A 60 0.81 -7.63 23.10
C THR A 60 0.94 -7.55 24.62
N VAL A 61 0.89 -6.33 25.16
CA VAL A 61 0.60 -6.04 26.58
C VAL A 61 -0.89 -6.19 26.82
#